data_AF-A0A7X9WN28-F1
#
_entry.id   AF-A0A7X9WN28-F1
#
_cell.length_a   1.000
_cell.length_b   1.000
_cell.length_c   1.000
_cell.angle_alpha   90.00
_cell.angle_beta   90.00
_cell.angle_gamma   90.00
#
_symmetry.space_group_name_H-M   'P 1'
#
loop_
_entity.id
_entity.type
_entity.pdbx_description
1 polymer ?
#
loop_
_entity_poly.entity_id
_entity_poly.type
_entity_poly.pdbx_seq_one_letter_code
_entity_poly.pdbx_strand_id
1 'polypeptide(L)' 'MNRKLRRLRRAIDAMPDPEWQVFHRARYRDLDFFEIAAELDITVAEVEQRLASAMVHLMEFPNDEQEH' A
#
# COMPACT_ATOMS: atom_id res chain seq x y z
N MET A 1 17.54 -12.16 -6.23
CA MET A 1 16.69 -11.18 -5.50
C MET A 1 16.45 -11.66 -4.08
N ASN A 2 16.68 -10.80 -3.07
CA ASN A 2 16.52 -11.11 -1.64
C ASN A 2 15.09 -11.62 -1.35
N ARG A 3 14.93 -12.66 -0.51
CA ARG A 3 13.60 -13.24 -0.17
C ARG A 3 12.63 -12.20 0.38
N LYS A 4 13.11 -11.28 1.22
CA LYS A 4 12.31 -10.19 1.78
C LYS A 4 11.81 -9.22 0.69
N LEU A 5 12.66 -8.92 -0.30
CA LEU A 5 12.29 -8.08 -1.45
C LEU A 5 11.28 -8.79 -2.37
N ARG A 6 11.38 -10.11 -2.54
CA ARG A 6 10.39 -10.89 -3.29
C ARG A 6 9.02 -10.90 -2.61
N ARG A 7 8.97 -11.12 -1.28
CA ARG A 7 7.73 -11.02 -0.50
C ARG A 7 7.12 -9.62 -0.60
N LEU A 8 7.92 -8.58 -0.38
CA LEU A 8 7.44 -7.21 -0.45
C LEU A 8 6.91 -6.87 -1.84
N ARG A 9 7.58 -7.35 -2.90
CA ARG A 9 7.11 -7.14 -4.27
C ARG A 9 5.75 -7.80 -4.51
N ARG A 10 5.56 -9.06 -4.07
CA ARG A 10 4.26 -9.75 -4.16
C ARG A 10 3.17 -9.03 -3.37
N ALA A 11 3.49 -8.56 -2.16
CA ALA A 11 2.54 -7.81 -1.34
C ALA A 11 2.12 -6.49 -2.01
N ILE A 12 3.05 -5.81 -2.70
CA ILE A 12 2.72 -4.61 -3.49
C ILE A 12 1.87 -4.99 -4.71
N ASP A 13 2.23 -6.04 -5.45
CA ASP A 13 1.52 -6.45 -6.67
C ASP A 13 0.10 -7.01 -6.36
N ALA A 14 -0.14 -7.51 -5.15
CA ALA A 14 -1.42 -8.02 -4.68
C ALA A 14 -2.27 -6.99 -3.91
N MET A 15 -1.74 -5.78 -3.69
CA MET A 15 -2.46 -4.71 -2.99
C MET A 15 -3.65 -4.26 -3.83
N PRO A 16 -4.85 -4.07 -3.23
CA PRO A 16 -5.98 -3.57 -3.99
C PRO A 16 -5.73 -2.13 -4.45
N ASP A 17 -6.32 -1.79 -5.61
CA ASP A 17 -6.02 -0.55 -6.33
C ASP A 17 -6.29 0.73 -5.52
N PRO A 18 -7.40 0.86 -4.75
CA PRO A 18 -7.64 2.06 -3.93
C PRO A 18 -6.54 2.30 -2.86
N GLU A 19 -6.08 1.24 -2.20
CA GLU A 19 -5.00 1.26 -1.22
C GLU A 19 -3.66 1.56 -1.89
N TRP A 20 -3.38 0.92 -3.03
CA TRP A 20 -2.18 1.17 -3.81
C TRP A 20 -2.09 2.61 -4.29
N GLN A 21 -3.19 3.18 -4.75
CA GLN A 21 -3.27 4.56 -5.22
C GLN A 21 -2.87 5.57 -4.14
N VAL A 22 -3.31 5.35 -2.89
CA VAL A 22 -2.93 6.19 -1.75
C VAL A 22 -1.49 5.93 -1.33
N PHE A 23 -1.11 4.66 -1.17
CA PHE A 23 0.24 4.28 -0.75
C PHE A 23 1.32 4.79 -1.70
N HIS A 24 1.11 4.64 -3.01
CA HIS A 24 2.07 5.09 -4.02
C HIS A 24 2.32 6.59 -3.96
N ARG A 25 1.26 7.39 -3.76
CA ARG A 25 1.35 8.85 -3.67
C ARG A 25 2.05 9.30 -2.39
N ALA A 26 1.67 8.74 -1.25
CA ALA A 26 2.33 9.06 0.02
C ALA A 26 3.81 8.66 0.01
N ARG A 27 4.15 7.50 -0.59
CA ARG A 27 5.49 6.93 -0.45
C ARG A 27 6.48 7.31 -1.55
N TYR A 28 6.05 7.47 -2.80
CA TYR A 28 6.94 7.71 -3.93
C TYR A 28 6.83 9.12 -4.52
N ARG A 29 5.78 9.86 -4.16
CA ARG A 29 5.58 11.26 -4.58
C ARG A 29 5.67 12.25 -3.42
N ASP A 30 5.85 11.76 -2.19
CA ASP A 30 5.93 12.55 -0.96
C ASP A 30 4.75 13.53 -0.78
N LEU A 31 3.56 13.15 -1.28
CA LEU A 31 2.34 13.94 -1.11
C LEU A 31 1.80 13.79 0.31
N ASP A 32 1.28 14.88 0.88
CA ASP A 32 0.53 14.85 2.13
C ASP A 32 -0.92 14.36 1.94
N PHE A 33 -1.64 14.15 3.04
CA PHE A 33 -2.98 13.56 3.00
C PHE A 33 -4.01 14.48 2.36
N PHE A 34 -3.85 15.80 2.45
CA PHE A 34 -4.73 16.77 1.81
C PHE A 34 -4.49 16.82 0.30
N GLU A 35 -3.23 16.75 -0.12
CA GLU A 35 -2.87 16.68 -1.54
C GLU A 35 -3.39 15.39 -2.19
N ILE A 36 -3.27 14.25 -1.49
CA ILE A 36 -3.80 12.97 -1.97
C ILE A 36 -5.32 13.00 -2.04
N ALA A 37 -5.99 13.52 -1.01
CA ALA A 37 -7.44 13.67 -0.97
C ALA A 37 -7.95 14.51 -2.16
N ALA A 38 -7.28 15.64 -2.42
CA ALA A 38 -7.61 16.50 -3.55
C ALA A 38 -7.36 15.83 -4.92
N GLU A 39 -6.27 15.07 -5.08
CA GLU A 39 -5.96 14.41 -6.34
C GLU A 39 -6.90 13.23 -6.65
N LEU A 40 -7.35 12.53 -5.62
CA LEU A 40 -8.22 11.36 -5.75
C LEU A 40 -9.71 11.68 -5.64
N ASP A 41 -10.08 12.94 -5.37
CA ASP A 41 -11.45 13.39 -5.11
C ASP A 41 -12.13 12.57 -3.99
N ILE A 42 -11.41 12.37 -2.89
CA ILE A 42 -11.87 11.64 -1.69
C ILE A 42 -11.63 12.47 -0.42
N THR A 43 -12.20 12.03 0.69
CA THR A 43 -11.95 12.70 1.98
C THR A 43 -10.58 12.32 2.57
N VAL A 44 -10.02 13.19 3.43
CA VAL A 44 -8.80 12.87 4.19
C VAL A 44 -8.99 11.62 5.06
N ALA A 45 -10.20 11.42 5.63
CA ALA A 45 -10.51 10.23 6.40
C ALA A 45 -10.43 8.93 5.56
N GLU A 46 -10.86 8.98 4.29
CA GLU A 46 -10.67 7.87 3.37
C GLU A 46 -9.21 7.65 3.00
N VAL A 47 -8.42 8.71 2.85
CA VAL A 47 -6.96 8.60 2.66
C VAL A 47 -6.32 7.86 3.83
N GLU A 48 -6.62 8.27 5.06
CA GLU A 48 -6.12 7.64 6.27
C GLU A 48 -6.51 6.16 6.34
N GLN A 49 -7.79 5.84 6.08
CA GLN A 49 -8.29 4.48 6.10
C GLN A 49 -7.59 3.60 5.04
N ARG A 50 -7.46 4.09 3.80
CA ARG A 50 -6.81 3.35 2.70
C ARG A 50 -5.32 3.17 2.94
N LEU A 51 -4.65 4.18 3.52
CA LEU A 51 -3.24 4.07 3.88
C LEU A 51 -3.03 3.06 5.02
N ALA A 52 -3.90 3.07 6.03
CA ALA A 52 -3.86 2.09 7.10
C ALA A 52 -4.06 0.66 6.56
N SER A 53 -5.06 0.46 5.69
CA SER A 53 -5.30 -0.82 5.00
C SER A 53 -4.10 -1.26 4.17
N ALA A 54 -3.45 -0.34 3.44
CA ALA A 54 -2.23 -0.64 2.68
C ALA A 54 -1.10 -1.12 3.60
N MET A 55 -0.88 -0.45 4.73
CA MET A 55 0.17 -0.84 5.69
C MET A 55 -0.13 -2.19 6.33
N VAL A 56 -1.38 -2.44 6.74
CA VAL A 56 -1.83 -3.72 7.29
C VAL A 56 -1.62 -4.83 6.27
N HIS A 57 -2.03 -4.62 5.02
CA HIS A 57 -1.80 -5.56 3.93
C HIS A 57 -0.32 -5.94 3.80
N LEU A 58 0.59 -4.96 3.82
CA LEU A 58 2.04 -5.24 3.74
C LEU A 58 2.58 -6.01 4.95
N MET A 59 2.05 -5.77 6.16
CA MET A 59 2.47 -6.46 7.38
C MET A 59 1.98 -7.90 7.43
N GLU A 60 0.72 -8.11 7.06
CA GLU A 60 0.03 -9.40 7.15
C GLU A 60 0.22 -10.27 5.90
N PHE A 61 0.74 -9.72 4.80
CA PHE A 61 0.92 -10.47 3.56
C PHE A 61 1.76 -11.73 3.82
N PRO A 62 1.22 -12.93 3.54
CA PRO A 62 1.86 -14.17 3.91
C PRO A 62 3.27 -14.27 3.32
N ASN A 63 4.18 -14.82 4.11
CA ASN A 63 5.45 -15.29 3.55
C ASN A 63 5.12 -16.62 2.86
N ASP A 64 5.22 -16.68 1.54
CA ASP A 64 5.16 -17.94 0.81
C ASP A 64 6.36 -18.81 1.22
N GLU A 65 6.23 -19.52 2.34
CA GLU A 65 7.10 -20.60 2.80
C GLU A 65 6.35 -21.93 2.80
N GLN A 66 5.39 -22.13 1.89
CA GLN A 66 4.73 -23.42 1.68
C GLN A 66 5.22 -24.04 0.36
N GLU A 67 6.48 -24.46 0.36
CA GLU A 67 6.93 -25.57 -0.50
C GLU A 67 7.65 -26.57 0.41
N HIS A 68 6.91 -27.56 0.91
CA HIS A 68 7.38 -28.92 1.18
C HIS A 68 6.20 -29.86 1.43
#